data_AF-A0A941A2I0-F1
#
_entry.id   AF-A0A941A2I0-F1
#
_cell.length_a   1.000
_cell.length_b   1.000
_cell.length_c   1.000
_cell.angle_alpha   90.00
_cell.angle_beta   90.00
_cell.angle_gamma   90.00
#
_symmetry.space_group_name_H-M   'P 1'
#
loop_
_entity.id
_entity.type
_entity.pdbx_description
1 polymer ?
#
loop_
_entity_poly.entity_id
_entity_poly.type
_entity_poly.pdbx_seq_one_letter_code
_entity_poly.pdbx_strand_id
1 'polypeptide(L)'
;MGHMVAKDIYEELGQKIDNLHVRTPQNEAFNAMLRQLYSPDEAELIARMPFRLSTLDRISKVTGRDRKELEPMLAALCDKGLVVDIRLGDGYHYMPAPFVIGIFEFTMMRMDSSDPDIGKVSRLFV
;
A
#
# COMPACT_ATOMS: atom_id res chain seq x y z
N MET A 1 7.57 -28.95 -27.87
CA MET A 1 6.19 -28.47 -27.63
C MET A 1 6.01 -28.06 -26.16
N GLY A 2 6.96 -27.33 -25.55
CA GLY A 2 6.94 -26.97 -24.13
C GLY A 2 6.97 -25.46 -23.84
N HIS A 3 7.06 -24.62 -24.87
CA HIS A 3 7.18 -23.16 -24.72
C HIS A 3 5.88 -22.39 -24.97
N MET A 4 4.80 -23.03 -25.47
CA MET A 4 3.49 -22.37 -25.64
C MET A 4 2.56 -22.55 -24.43
N VAL A 5 2.66 -23.67 -23.70
CA VAL A 5 1.76 -23.98 -22.57
C VAL A 5 2.01 -23.10 -21.34
N ALA A 6 3.26 -22.70 -21.10
CA ALA A 6 3.60 -21.83 -19.97
C ALA A 6 3.12 -20.38 -20.14
N LYS A 7 2.91 -19.92 -21.39
CA LYS A 7 2.45 -18.55 -21.63
C LYS A 7 0.98 -18.36 -21.24
N ASP A 8 0.20 -19.43 -21.37
CA ASP A 8 -1.25 -19.49 -21.13
C ASP A 8 -1.59 -19.44 -19.61
N ILE A 9 -0.87 -20.23 -18.81
CA ILE A 9 -1.17 -20.37 -17.36
C ILE A 9 -0.96 -19.08 -16.55
N TYR A 10 0.03 -18.26 -16.91
CA TYR A 10 0.29 -16.99 -16.22
C TYR A 10 -0.71 -15.90 -16.63
N GLU A 11 -1.22 -15.97 -17.87
CA GLU A 11 -2.25 -15.06 -18.37
C GLU A 11 -3.61 -15.35 -17.70
N GLU A 12 -3.98 -16.62 -17.59
CA GLU A 12 -5.16 -17.07 -16.84
C GLU A 12 -5.07 -16.71 -15.35
N LEU A 13 -3.89 -16.89 -14.74
CA LEU A 13 -3.65 -16.47 -13.36
C LEU A 13 -3.82 -14.94 -13.20
N GLY A 14 -3.29 -14.16 -14.15
CA GLY A 14 -3.45 -12.70 -14.17
C GLY A 14 -4.92 -12.27 -14.20
N GLN A 15 -5.71 -12.85 -15.10
CA GLN A 15 -7.15 -12.57 -15.21
C GLN A 15 -7.93 -12.98 -13.96
N LYS A 16 -7.51 -14.06 -13.28
CA LYS A 16 -8.15 -14.52 -12.05
C LYS A 16 -7.81 -13.63 -10.85
N ILE A 17 -6.57 -13.15 -10.76
CA ILE A 17 -6.12 -12.22 -9.71
C ILE A 17 -6.82 -10.87 -9.85
N ASP A 18 -6.97 -10.38 -11.09
CA ASP A 18 -7.65 -9.10 -11.40
C ASP A 18 -9.10 -9.06 -10.88
N ASN A 19 -9.75 -10.22 -10.75
CA ASN A 19 -11.12 -10.36 -10.26
C ASN A 19 -11.24 -10.51 -8.73
N LEU A 20 -10.14 -10.59 -7.98
CA LEU A 20 -10.17 -10.77 -6.53
C LEU A 20 -10.50 -9.43 -5.82
N HIS A 21 -11.74 -9.32 -5.34
CA HIS A 21 -12.16 -8.24 -4.44
C HIS A 21 -11.63 -8.52 -3.03
N VAL A 22 -10.41 -8.06 -2.75
CA VAL A 22 -9.71 -8.38 -1.49
C VAL A 22 -10.41 -7.73 -0.28
N ARG A 23 -10.61 -8.53 0.77
CA ARG A 23 -11.03 -8.08 2.11
C ARG A 23 -9.91 -8.37 3.10
N THR A 24 -9.61 -7.39 3.96
CA THR A 24 -8.59 -7.51 5.01
C THR A 24 -9.06 -8.41 6.16
N PRO A 25 -8.24 -9.36 6.66
CA PRO A 25 -8.58 -10.16 7.83
C PRO A 25 -8.66 -9.28 9.09
N GLN A 26 -9.83 -9.25 9.74
CA GLN A 26 -10.07 -8.50 10.97
C GLN A 26 -9.79 -9.38 12.21
N ASN A 27 -8.50 -9.59 12.53
CA ASN A 27 -8.09 -10.42 13.67
C ASN A 27 -7.10 -9.69 14.59
N GLU A 28 -6.74 -10.30 15.74
CA GLU A 28 -5.84 -9.70 16.73
C GLU A 28 -4.44 -9.42 16.16
N ALA A 29 -3.91 -10.31 15.32
CA ALA A 29 -2.61 -10.13 14.69
C ALA A 29 -2.58 -8.90 13.76
N PHE A 30 -3.66 -8.68 13.00
CA PHE A 30 -3.81 -7.49 12.16
C PHE A 30 -3.87 -6.20 13.00
N ASN A 31 -4.63 -6.20 14.09
CA ASN A 31 -4.66 -5.05 15.00
C ASN A 31 -3.30 -4.78 15.66
N ALA A 32 -2.55 -5.81 16.03
CA ALA A 32 -1.19 -5.67 16.55
C ALA A 32 -0.24 -5.06 15.52
N MET A 33 -0.34 -5.48 14.25
CA MET A 33 0.43 -4.92 13.14
C MET A 33 0.14 -3.43 12.94
N LEU A 34 -1.14 -3.03 12.91
CA LEU A 34 -1.51 -1.61 12.78
C LEU A 34 -0.90 -0.74 13.89
N ARG A 35 -0.88 -1.25 15.14
CA ARG A 35 -0.25 -0.56 16.29
C ARG A 35 1.27 -0.44 16.20
N GLN A 36 1.92 -1.31 15.41
CA GLN A 36 3.37 -1.22 15.15
C GLN A 36 3.67 -0.26 14.00
N LEU A 37 2.80 -0.19 12.99
CA LEU A 37 3.01 0.63 11.80
C LEU A 37 2.67 2.12 12.03
N TYR A 38 1.62 2.38 12.81
CA TYR A 38 1.10 3.73 13.02
C TYR A 38 1.26 4.18 14.47
N SER A 39 1.67 5.43 14.65
CA SER A 39 1.41 6.14 15.91
C SER A 39 -0.10 6.39 16.07
N PRO A 40 -0.59 6.66 17.29
CA PRO A 40 -2.00 7.00 17.51
C PRO A 40 -2.49 8.18 16.64
N ASP A 41 -1.67 9.22 16.49
CA ASP A 41 -2.01 10.41 15.69
C ASP A 41 -2.04 10.11 14.19
N GLU A 42 -1.11 9.27 13.71
CA GLU A 42 -1.09 8.82 12.32
C GLU A 42 -2.30 7.94 11.99
N ALA A 43 -2.66 7.02 12.89
CA ALA A 43 -3.83 6.15 12.72
C ALA A 43 -5.13 6.98 12.66
N GLU A 44 -5.27 8.01 13.50
CA GLU A 44 -6.43 8.91 13.45
C GLU A 44 -6.48 9.68 12.11
N LEU A 45 -5.34 10.19 11.64
CA LEU A 45 -5.24 10.86 10.36
C LEU A 45 -5.71 9.94 9.21
N ILE A 46 -5.15 8.73 9.12
CA ILE A 46 -5.47 7.76 8.07
C ILE A 46 -6.94 7.34 8.12
N ALA A 47 -7.50 7.11 9.31
CA ALA A 47 -8.90 6.72 9.46
C ALA A 47 -9.90 7.77 8.91
N ARG A 48 -9.52 9.05 8.90
CA ARG A 48 -10.32 10.16 8.35
C ARG A 48 -9.94 10.55 6.92
N MET A 49 -8.81 10.05 6.42
CA MET A 49 -8.27 10.42 5.11
C MET A 49 -9.14 9.84 3.98
N PRO A 50 -9.37 10.56 2.88
CA PRO A 50 -10.06 9.99 1.73
C PRO A 50 -9.25 8.84 1.10
N PHE A 51 -9.92 7.72 0.77
CA PHE A 51 -9.32 6.58 0.05
C PHE A 51 -8.98 6.86 -1.43
N ARG A 52 -9.19 8.10 -1.90
CA ARG A 52 -8.88 8.53 -3.26
C ARG A 52 -7.79 9.59 -3.22
N LEU A 53 -7.02 9.71 -4.30
CA LEU A 53 -6.04 10.78 -4.48
C LEU A 53 -6.65 12.14 -4.15
N SER A 54 -6.05 12.80 -3.17
CA SER A 54 -6.56 14.03 -2.57
C SER A 54 -5.42 15.02 -2.32
N THR A 55 -5.65 16.29 -2.63
CA THR A 55 -4.70 17.36 -2.31
C THR A 55 -4.56 17.54 -0.80
N LEU A 56 -3.44 18.11 -0.36
CA LEU A 56 -3.24 18.53 1.02
C LEU A 56 -4.39 19.40 1.55
N ASP A 57 -4.91 20.32 0.72
CA ASP A 57 -6.07 21.16 1.04
C ASP A 57 -7.33 20.35 1.36
N ARG A 58 -7.59 19.31 0.57
CA ARG A 58 -8.75 18.44 0.79
C ARG A 58 -8.59 17.63 2.07
N ILE A 59 -7.40 17.12 2.33
CA ILE A 59 -7.10 16.34 3.54
C ILE A 59 -7.24 17.21 4.78
N SER A 60 -6.69 18.44 4.76
CA SER A 60 -6.85 19.43 5.82
C SER A 60 -8.33 19.69 6.13
N LYS A 61 -9.16 19.94 5.10
CA LYS A 61 -10.60 20.18 5.30
C LYS A 61 -11.36 19.00 5.89
N VAL A 62 -11.06 17.77 5.46
CA VAL A 62 -11.78 16.56 5.93
C VAL A 62 -11.33 16.15 7.33
N THR A 63 -10.04 16.33 7.64
CA THR A 63 -9.46 15.93 8.93
C THR A 63 -9.61 17.02 10.00
N GLY A 64 -9.79 18.27 9.59
CA GLY A 64 -9.83 19.44 10.47
C GLY A 64 -8.46 19.88 10.98
N ARG A 65 -7.37 19.38 10.39
CA ARG A 65 -5.98 19.65 10.80
C ARG A 65 -5.32 20.71 9.92
N ASP A 66 -4.41 21.49 10.49
CA ASP A 66 -3.69 22.53 9.75
C ASP A 66 -2.70 21.93 8.75
N ARG A 67 -2.45 22.64 7.63
CA ARG A 67 -1.53 22.17 6.59
C ARG A 67 -0.10 22.01 7.10
N LYS A 68 0.37 22.90 7.97
CA LYS A 68 1.73 22.86 8.54
C LYS A 68 1.93 21.67 9.47
N GLU A 69 0.87 21.19 10.09
CA GLU A 69 0.90 19.97 10.90
C GLU A 69 0.84 18.72 10.01
N LEU A 70 0.05 18.76 8.94
CA LEU A 70 -0.14 17.62 8.03
C LEU A 70 1.07 17.34 7.14
N GLU A 71 1.77 18.36 6.65
CA GLU A 71 2.94 18.18 5.77
C GLU A 71 4.01 17.23 6.34
N PRO A 72 4.55 17.45 7.56
CA PRO A 72 5.54 16.55 8.12
C PRO A 72 4.98 15.17 8.45
N MET A 73 3.71 15.07 8.86
CA MET A 73 3.06 13.77 9.11
C MET A 73 2.89 12.95 7.83
N LEU A 74 2.43 13.57 6.75
CA LEU A 74 2.26 12.93 5.45
C LEU A 74 3.61 12.52 4.87
N ALA A 75 4.65 13.36 4.98
CA ALA A 75 6.00 13.00 4.57
C ALA A 75 6.50 11.74 5.29
N ALA A 76 6.37 11.68 6.62
CA ALA A 76 6.77 10.51 7.40
C ALA A 76 5.97 9.25 7.03
N LEU A 77 4.67 9.39 6.73
CA LEU A 77 3.83 8.29 6.27
C LEU A 77 4.18 7.81 4.84
N CYS A 78 4.62 8.72 3.97
CA CYS A 78 5.14 8.38 2.65
C CYS A 78 6.49 7.64 2.76
N ASP A 79 7.39 8.10 3.63
CA ASP A 79 8.68 7.44 3.90
C ASP A 79 8.48 6.01 4.44
N LYS A 80 7.42 5.78 5.24
CA LYS A 80 7.02 4.45 5.72
C LYS A 80 6.32 3.59 4.67
N GLY A 81 5.95 4.15 3.51
CA GLY A 81 5.14 3.48 2.48
C GLY A 81 3.68 3.26 2.87
N LEU A 82 3.17 3.96 3.90
CA LEU A 82 1.79 3.84 4.41
C LEU A 82 0.84 4.85 3.76
N VAL A 83 1.38 5.87 3.10
CA VAL A 83 0.67 6.81 2.23
C VAL A 83 1.39 6.85 0.89
N VAL A 84 0.62 6.87 -0.19
CA VAL A 84 1.14 7.09 -1.55
C VAL A 84 1.02 8.58 -1.87
N ASP A 85 2.12 9.18 -2.32
CA ASP A 85 2.14 10.50 -2.93
C ASP A 85 2.34 10.42 -4.45
N ILE A 86 1.51 11.16 -5.19
CA ILE A 86 1.60 11.24 -6.65
C ILE A 86 1.62 12.70 -7.05
N ARG A 87 2.62 13.08 -7.84
CA ARG A 87 2.66 14.40 -8.46
C ARG A 87 1.74 14.44 -9.68
N LEU A 88 0.67 15.23 -9.60
CA LEU A 88 -0.28 15.45 -10.69
C LEU A 88 -0.29 16.94 -11.03
N GLY A 89 0.22 17.27 -12.22
CA GLY A 89 0.47 18.66 -12.61
C GLY A 89 1.44 19.34 -11.64
N ASP A 90 1.01 20.46 -11.08
CA ASP A 90 1.85 21.31 -10.24
C ASP A 90 1.81 20.94 -8.74
N GLY A 91 1.08 19.89 -8.34
CA GLY A 91 0.87 19.55 -6.93
C GLY A 91 0.89 18.07 -6.61
N TYR A 92 1.19 17.76 -5.34
CA TYR A 92 1.10 16.42 -4.80
C TYR A 92 -0.32 16.07 -4.36
N HIS A 93 -0.69 14.83 -4.63
CA HIS A 93 -1.92 14.21 -4.17
C HIS A 93 -1.56 12.97 -3.36
N TYR A 94 -2.31 12.75 -2.29
CA TYR A 94 -2.05 11.68 -1.34
C TYR A 94 -3.26 10.77 -1.23
N MET A 95 -3.01 9.49 -0.94
CA MET A 95 -4.03 8.53 -0.50
C MET A 95 -3.40 7.51 0.45
N PRO A 96 -4.17 6.90 1.37
CA PRO A 96 -3.69 5.75 2.13
C PRO A 96 -3.17 4.69 1.18
N ALA A 97 -2.02 4.10 1.49
CA ALA A 97 -1.53 2.96 0.72
C ALA A 97 -2.57 1.83 0.82
N PRO A 98 -3.01 1.26 -0.30
CA PRO A 98 -3.98 0.18 -0.27
C PRO A 98 -3.35 -1.00 0.50
N PHE A 99 -4.01 -1.44 1.57
CA PHE A 99 -3.61 -2.62 2.36
C PHE A 99 -3.74 -3.94 1.56
N VAL A 100 -4.15 -3.88 0.30
CA VAL A 100 -4.43 -5.08 -0.50
C VAL A 100 -3.13 -5.75 -0.92
N ILE A 101 -2.84 -6.76 -0.11
CA ILE A 101 -1.93 -7.88 -0.26
C ILE A 101 -2.06 -8.54 -1.63
N GLY A 102 -1.11 -8.21 -2.52
CA GLY A 102 -0.87 -8.97 -3.75
C GLY A 102 -0.05 -10.24 -3.46
N ILE A 103 0.22 -11.04 -4.51
CA ILE A 103 1.21 -12.13 -4.46
C ILE A 103 2.52 -11.63 -3.83
N PHE A 104 2.90 -10.39 -4.06
CA PHE A 104 4.15 -9.79 -3.57
C PHE A 104 4.25 -9.80 -2.04
N GLU A 105 3.33 -9.18 -1.32
CA GLU A 105 3.39 -9.10 0.15
C GLU A 105 3.27 -10.48 0.81
N PHE A 106 2.39 -11.36 0.32
CA PHE A 106 2.28 -12.73 0.88
C PHE A 106 3.48 -13.61 0.54
N THR A 107 4.07 -13.46 -0.64
CA THR A 107 5.30 -14.18 -1.00
C THR A 107 6.45 -13.70 -0.13
N MET A 108 6.64 -12.39 -0.02
CA MET A 108 7.73 -11.79 0.76
C MET A 108 7.60 -12.04 2.27
N MET A 109 6.40 -12.00 2.84
CA MET A 109 6.16 -12.33 4.25
C MET A 109 6.40 -13.81 4.59
N ARG A 110 6.41 -14.70 3.58
CA ARG A 110 6.70 -16.14 3.73
C ARG A 110 8.13 -16.50 3.33
N MET A 111 8.81 -15.62 2.61
CA MET A 111 10.23 -15.73 2.36
C MET A 111 10.97 -15.35 3.64
N ASP A 112 11.94 -16.18 4.02
CA ASP A 112 12.85 -15.83 5.10
C ASP A 112 13.72 -14.64 4.67
N SER A 113 14.15 -13.80 5.60
CA SER A 113 15.05 -12.67 5.28
C SER A 113 16.40 -13.11 4.72
N SER A 114 16.76 -14.40 4.87
CA SER A 114 17.92 -15.03 4.23
C SER A 114 17.65 -15.63 2.86
N ASP A 115 16.41 -15.57 2.35
CA ASP A 115 16.05 -16.16 1.07
C ASP A 115 16.78 -15.45 -0.10
N PRO A 116 17.65 -16.15 -0.85
CA PRO A 116 18.50 -15.54 -1.88
C PRO A 116 17.73 -14.97 -3.07
N ASP A 117 16.47 -15.38 -3.25
CA ASP A 117 15.64 -14.91 -4.36
C ASP A 117 14.82 -13.66 -4.04
N ILE A 118 14.83 -13.19 -2.78
CA ILE A 118 14.10 -12.00 -2.33
C ILE A 118 14.45 -10.77 -3.18
N GLY A 119 15.73 -10.61 -3.51
CA GLY A 119 16.22 -9.52 -4.36
C GLY A 119 15.88 -9.67 -5.84
N LYS A 120 15.67 -10.90 -6.34
CA LYS A 120 15.25 -11.11 -7.73
C LYS A 120 13.76 -10.82 -7.89
N VAL A 121 12.95 -11.31 -6.94
CA VAL A 121 11.49 -11.12 -6.95
C VAL A 121 11.15 -9.63 -6.80
N SER A 122 11.86 -8.89 -5.93
CA SER A 122 11.61 -7.45 -5.77
C SER A 122 11.85 -6.63 -7.03
N ARG A 123 12.82 -7.02 -7.88
CA ARG A 123 13.14 -6.34 -9.15
C ARG A 123 12.13 -6.57 -10.27
N LEU A 124 11.20 -7.51 -10.14
CA LEU A 124 10.17 -7.76 -11.16
C LEU A 124 9.03 -6.73 -11.12
N PHE A 125 9.02 -5.87 -10.10
CA PHE A 125 7.94 -4.92 -9.84
C PHE A 125 8.41 -3.46 -9.83
N VAL A 126 9.61 -3.19 -10.37
CA VAL A 126 10.20 -1.85 -10.54
C VAL A 126 10.37 -1.54 -12.02
#